data_AF-A0A1G0ZMZ1-F1
#
_entry.id   AF-A0A1G0ZMZ1-F1
#
_cell.length_a   1.000
_cell.length_b   1.000
_cell.length_c   1.000
_cell.angle_alpha   90.00
_cell.angle_beta   90.00
_cell.angle_gamma   90.00
#
_symmetry.space_group_name_H-M   'P 1'
#
loop_
_entity.id
_entity.type
_entity.pdbx_description
1 polymer ?
#
loop_
_entity_poly.entity_id
_entity_poly.type
_entity_poly.pdbx_seq_one_letter_code
_entity_poly.pdbx_strand_id
1 'polypeptide(L)'
;MNQRIGLCILSLVFLVSPAVLALQAGPQKSGNELALNYMEAGDREKPAIAKEAIGRVMLFRYLRIVTKEETTTNGFPCVVVQATEPSSDMYITFKVVKKVSLDLIRTIAEGEAVAISGRIHTINKDTQTIFVEPVIVRYKDKLAPKLGKELMEEVDPNAIKVPK
;
A
#
# COMPACT_ATOMS: atom_id res chain seq x y z
N MET A 1 26.31 8.92 73.54
CA MET A 1 26.94 7.59 73.59
C MET A 1 26.77 6.95 72.22
N ASN A 2 27.88 6.56 71.62
CA ASN A 2 28.02 6.01 70.27
C ASN A 2 27.20 4.74 70.06
N GLN A 3 26.60 4.54 68.88
CA GLN A 3 27.05 3.53 67.91
C GLN A 3 26.18 3.47 66.64
N ARG A 4 26.88 3.36 65.51
CA ARG A 4 26.41 3.23 64.13
C ARG A 4 26.20 1.75 63.78
N ILE A 5 25.12 1.42 63.07
CA ILE A 5 25.01 0.36 62.04
C ILE A 5 23.85 0.84 61.14
N GLY A 6 23.97 1.18 59.86
CA GLY A 6 24.80 0.61 58.81
C GLY A 6 23.98 -0.38 57.98
N LEU A 7 23.03 0.09 57.16
CA LEU A 7 22.46 -0.75 56.11
C LEU A 7 22.07 0.07 54.87
N CYS A 8 22.90 -0.10 53.84
CA CYS A 8 22.66 0.30 52.47
C CYS A 8 21.38 -0.37 51.95
N ILE A 9 20.41 0.41 51.47
CA ILE A 9 19.39 -0.10 50.55
C ILE A 9 19.54 0.63 49.22
N LEU A 10 20.01 -0.19 48.29
CA LEU A 10 20.25 -0.02 46.86
C LEU A 10 19.13 0.77 46.16
N SER A 11 19.49 1.88 45.53
CA SER A 11 18.64 2.60 44.58
C SER A 11 18.48 1.77 43.31
N LEU A 12 17.30 1.17 43.12
CA LEU A 12 16.97 0.47 41.88
C LEU A 12 16.60 1.50 40.80
N VAL A 13 17.59 1.95 40.03
CA VAL A 13 17.37 2.76 38.83
C VAL A 13 16.84 1.82 37.74
N PHE A 14 15.53 1.84 37.48
CA PHE A 14 14.96 1.23 36.29
C PHE A 14 15.44 2.02 35.07
N LEU A 15 16.48 1.51 34.41
CA LEU A 15 16.84 1.86 33.03
C LEU A 15 15.69 1.39 32.12
N VAL A 16 14.72 2.29 31.87
CA VAL A 16 13.74 2.10 30.82
C VAL A 16 14.47 2.27 29.50
N SER A 17 14.97 1.16 28.96
CA SER A 17 15.57 1.13 27.64
C SER A 17 14.51 1.56 26.61
N PRO A 18 14.73 2.61 25.79
CA PRO A 18 13.84 2.93 24.70
C PRO A 18 14.10 1.87 23.63
N ALA A 19 13.42 0.73 23.74
CA ALA A 19 13.24 -0.18 22.63
C ALA A 19 12.39 0.56 21.59
N VAL A 20 13.06 1.37 20.77
CA VAL A 20 12.52 1.87 19.52
C VAL A 20 12.22 0.61 18.71
N LEU A 21 10.96 0.18 18.74
CA LEU A 21 10.41 -0.75 17.78
C LEU A 21 10.51 -0.07 16.42
N ALA A 22 11.67 -0.22 15.79
CA ALA A 22 11.81 -0.03 14.36
C ALA A 22 10.91 -1.09 13.73
N LEU A 23 9.67 -0.70 13.44
CA LEU A 23 8.80 -1.43 12.54
C LEU A 23 9.51 -1.40 11.18
N GLN A 24 10.38 -2.39 10.95
CA GLN A 24 10.91 -2.63 9.62
C GLN A 24 9.69 -2.96 8.76
N ALA A 25 9.25 -1.98 7.98
CA ALA A 25 8.25 -2.19 6.96
C ALA A 25 8.85 -3.23 6.00
N GLY A 26 8.40 -4.48 6.14
CA GLY A 26 8.78 -5.52 5.21
C GLY A 26 8.41 -5.13 3.78
N PRO A 27 8.97 -5.83 2.80
CA PRO A 27 8.45 -5.89 1.43
C PRO A 27 6.98 -5.51 1.27
N GLN A 28 6.68 -4.34 0.69
CA GLN A 28 5.29 -4.00 0.40
C GLN A 28 4.82 -4.92 -0.74
N LYS A 29 3.82 -5.77 -0.46
CA LYS A 29 3.33 -6.77 -1.43
C LYS A 29 2.70 -6.10 -2.65
N SER A 30 2.90 -6.71 -3.83
CA SER A 30 2.37 -6.23 -5.11
C SER A 30 0.87 -6.45 -5.21
N GLY A 31 0.13 -5.37 -5.44
CA GLY A 31 -1.30 -5.41 -5.73
C GLY A 31 -1.59 -5.85 -7.17
N ASN A 32 -0.65 -5.62 -8.10
CA ASN A 32 -0.75 -6.12 -9.47
C ASN A 32 -0.76 -7.65 -9.50
N GLU A 33 0.12 -8.29 -8.71
CA GLU A 33 0.14 -9.75 -8.56
C GLU A 33 -1.15 -10.29 -7.94
N LEU A 34 -1.72 -9.59 -6.94
CA LEU A 34 -3.03 -9.96 -6.39
C LEU A 34 -4.11 -9.94 -7.47
N ALA A 35 -4.16 -8.89 -8.29
CA ALA A 35 -5.17 -8.74 -9.33
C ALA A 35 -5.06 -9.86 -10.38
N LEU A 36 -3.85 -10.15 -10.84
CA LEU A 36 -3.57 -11.25 -11.75
C LEU A 36 -3.97 -12.60 -11.15
N ASN A 37 -3.47 -12.91 -9.94
CA ASN A 37 -3.76 -14.17 -9.26
C ASN A 37 -5.27 -14.34 -9.03
N TYR A 38 -5.99 -13.27 -8.68
CA TYR A 38 -7.44 -13.33 -8.49
C TYR A 38 -8.18 -13.61 -9.80
N MET A 39 -7.70 -13.07 -10.93
CA MET A 39 -8.31 -13.29 -12.24
C MET A 39 -8.03 -14.68 -12.81
N GLU A 40 -6.82 -15.19 -12.64
CA GLU A 40 -6.42 -16.52 -13.09
C GLU A 40 -7.02 -17.65 -12.23
N ALA A 41 -7.35 -17.36 -10.97
CA ALA A 41 -7.91 -18.34 -10.05
C ALA A 41 -9.29 -18.86 -10.48
N GLY A 42 -9.55 -20.12 -10.16
CA GLY A 42 -10.86 -20.72 -10.33
C GLY A 42 -11.91 -20.07 -9.42
N ASP A 43 -13.18 -20.12 -9.82
CA ASP A 43 -14.28 -19.51 -9.06
C ASP A 43 -14.40 -20.00 -7.60
N ARG A 44 -13.95 -21.22 -7.32
CA ARG A 44 -13.93 -21.80 -5.96
C ARG A 44 -12.79 -21.24 -5.09
N GLU A 45 -11.75 -20.70 -5.69
CA GLU A 45 -10.52 -20.24 -5.01
C GLU A 45 -10.58 -18.73 -4.73
N LYS A 46 -11.26 -17.96 -5.58
CA LYS A 46 -11.44 -16.50 -5.46
C LYS A 46 -11.85 -16.05 -4.04
N PRO A 47 -12.81 -16.71 -3.34
CA PRO A 47 -13.17 -16.30 -1.99
C PRO A 47 -12.02 -16.40 -0.98
N ALA A 48 -11.15 -17.39 -1.11
CA ALA A 48 -9.99 -17.56 -0.23
C ALA A 48 -8.93 -16.48 -0.49
N ILE A 49 -8.65 -16.19 -1.77
CA ILE A 49 -7.74 -15.11 -2.17
C ILE A 49 -8.24 -13.76 -1.66
N ALA A 50 -9.53 -13.46 -1.85
CA ALA A 50 -10.13 -12.22 -1.36
C ALA A 50 -10.03 -12.12 0.16
N LYS A 51 -10.37 -13.19 0.89
CA LYS A 51 -10.28 -13.23 2.35
C LYS A 51 -8.86 -12.98 2.85
N GLU A 52 -7.85 -13.52 2.18
CA GLU A 52 -6.45 -13.30 2.56
C GLU A 52 -5.98 -11.86 2.25
N ALA A 53 -6.46 -11.29 1.15
CA ALA A 53 -6.05 -9.97 0.68
C ALA A 53 -6.69 -8.81 1.47
N ILE A 54 -7.96 -8.94 1.86
CA ILE A 54 -8.70 -7.88 2.56
C ILE A 54 -7.96 -7.46 3.84
N GLY A 55 -7.82 -6.15 4.02
CA GLY A 55 -7.10 -5.54 5.15
C GLY A 55 -5.59 -5.38 4.94
N ARG A 56 -4.99 -6.04 3.94
CA ARG A 56 -3.57 -5.87 3.61
C ARG A 56 -3.33 -4.56 2.87
N VAL A 57 -2.18 -3.93 3.15
CA VAL A 57 -1.69 -2.78 2.38
C VAL A 57 -0.83 -3.29 1.24
N MET A 58 -1.14 -2.88 0.01
CA MET A 58 -0.43 -3.30 -1.19
C MET A 58 -0.02 -2.11 -2.05
N LEU A 59 1.02 -2.30 -2.87
CA LEU A 59 1.48 -1.32 -3.86
C LEU A 59 0.93 -1.72 -5.22
N PHE A 60 0.23 -0.81 -5.89
CA PHE A 60 -0.19 -0.97 -7.28
C PHE A 60 0.58 0.01 -8.15
N ARG A 61 1.13 -0.49 -9.26
CA ARG A 61 1.89 0.29 -10.24
C ARG A 61 1.25 0.21 -11.62
N TYR A 62 1.62 1.18 -12.45
CA TYR A 62 1.19 1.32 -13.84
C TYR A 62 -0.34 1.33 -14.03
N LEU A 63 -1.10 1.76 -13.01
CA LEU A 63 -2.55 1.80 -13.10
C LEU A 63 -2.98 2.92 -14.04
N ARG A 64 -3.60 2.58 -15.17
CA ARG A 64 -4.07 3.57 -16.14
C ARG A 64 -5.40 4.14 -15.69
N ILE A 65 -5.46 5.45 -15.42
CA ILE A 65 -6.68 6.12 -15.01
C ILE A 65 -7.71 6.06 -16.14
N VAL A 66 -8.91 5.55 -15.84
CA VAL A 66 -10.05 5.50 -16.77
C VAL A 66 -10.96 6.69 -16.52
N THR A 67 -11.36 6.89 -15.27
CA THR A 67 -12.22 8.00 -14.86
C THR A 67 -11.68 8.68 -13.61
N LYS A 68 -11.90 9.99 -13.54
CA LYS A 68 -11.60 10.81 -12.37
C LYS A 68 -12.78 11.74 -12.04
N GLU A 69 -13.41 11.51 -10.90
CA GLU A 69 -14.57 12.29 -10.46
C GLU A 69 -14.24 13.09 -9.20
N GLU A 70 -14.34 14.42 -9.30
CA GLU A 70 -14.24 15.33 -8.15
C GLU A 70 -15.57 15.32 -7.38
N THR A 71 -15.50 15.11 -6.07
CA THR A 71 -16.67 15.03 -5.19
C THR A 71 -16.32 15.52 -3.80
N THR A 72 -17.24 15.35 -2.87
CA THR A 72 -17.00 15.57 -1.44
C THR A 72 -17.37 14.32 -0.64
N THR A 73 -16.62 14.07 0.42
CA THR A 73 -16.95 13.03 1.41
C THR A 73 -16.91 13.67 2.79
N ASN A 74 -18.01 13.61 3.52
CA ASN A 74 -18.17 14.28 4.81
C ASN A 74 -17.81 15.79 4.77
N GLY A 75 -18.13 16.47 3.67
CA GLY A 75 -17.81 17.90 3.46
C GLY A 75 -16.35 18.19 3.08
N PHE A 76 -15.49 17.18 2.96
CA PHE A 76 -14.10 17.34 2.53
C PHE A 76 -13.93 17.02 1.04
N PRO A 77 -13.06 17.75 0.30
CA PRO A 77 -12.75 17.44 -1.09
C PRO A 77 -12.24 16.01 -1.25
N CYS A 78 -12.68 15.37 -2.32
CA CYS A 78 -12.41 13.98 -2.59
C CYS A 78 -12.31 13.76 -4.10
N VAL A 79 -11.40 12.89 -4.54
CA VAL A 79 -11.36 12.42 -5.92
C VAL A 79 -11.58 10.91 -5.93
N VAL A 80 -12.61 10.45 -6.62
CA VAL A 80 -12.84 9.03 -6.89
C VAL A 80 -12.18 8.68 -8.22
N VAL A 81 -11.37 7.63 -8.22
CA VAL A 81 -10.63 7.19 -9.40
C VAL A 81 -10.97 5.74 -9.69
N GLN A 82 -11.25 5.43 -10.96
CA GLN A 82 -11.21 4.08 -11.48
C GLN A 82 -10.04 3.96 -12.44
N ALA A 83 -9.22 2.93 -12.28
CA ALA A 83 -8.07 2.67 -13.13
C ALA A 83 -8.02 1.21 -13.56
N THR A 84 -7.45 0.91 -14.73
CA THR A 84 -7.18 -0.48 -15.13
C THR A 84 -5.85 -0.95 -14.59
N GLU A 85 -5.83 -2.20 -14.14
CA GLU A 85 -4.61 -2.92 -13.86
C GLU A 85 -4.01 -3.43 -15.19
N PRO A 86 -2.69 -3.31 -15.43
CA PRO A 86 -2.09 -3.62 -16.74
C PRO A 86 -1.98 -5.11 -17.08
N SER A 87 -1.98 -6.01 -16.10
CA SER A 87 -1.69 -7.43 -16.29
C SER A 87 -2.93 -8.32 -16.19
N SER A 88 -4.10 -7.76 -15.92
CA SER A 88 -5.36 -8.46 -15.76
C SER A 88 -6.52 -7.57 -16.20
N ASP A 89 -7.70 -8.15 -16.40
CA ASP A 89 -8.92 -7.37 -16.72
C ASP A 89 -9.54 -6.69 -15.48
N MET A 90 -8.80 -6.59 -14.37
CA MET A 90 -9.31 -5.98 -13.13
C MET A 90 -9.28 -4.46 -13.19
N TYR A 91 -10.31 -3.85 -12.62
CA TYR A 91 -10.33 -2.45 -12.24
C TYR A 91 -9.87 -2.25 -10.81
N ILE A 92 -9.16 -1.16 -10.56
CA ILE A 92 -8.81 -0.68 -9.23
C ILE A 92 -9.59 0.62 -8.99
N THR A 93 -10.50 0.60 -8.02
CA THR A 93 -11.29 1.78 -7.62
C THR A 93 -10.81 2.27 -6.27
N PHE A 94 -10.50 3.56 -6.17
CA PHE A 94 -9.99 4.15 -4.94
C PHE A 94 -10.44 5.59 -4.74
N LYS A 95 -10.54 5.97 -3.46
CA LYS A 95 -11.01 7.27 -3.02
C LYS A 95 -9.86 8.07 -2.39
N VAL A 96 -9.45 9.15 -3.05
CA VAL A 96 -8.36 10.02 -2.61
C VAL A 96 -8.91 11.16 -1.78
N VAL A 97 -8.54 11.20 -0.49
CA VAL A 97 -9.02 12.24 0.46
C VAL A 97 -7.87 13.02 1.12
N LYS A 98 -6.65 12.48 1.13
CA LYS A 98 -5.51 13.14 1.78
C LYS A 98 -5.00 14.27 0.90
N LYS A 99 -4.86 15.48 1.46
CA LYS A 99 -4.45 16.70 0.75
C LYS A 99 -3.26 16.48 -0.20
N VAL A 100 -2.15 15.91 0.29
CA VAL A 100 -0.96 15.67 -0.55
C VAL A 100 -1.25 14.73 -1.74
N SER A 101 -2.07 13.70 -1.52
CA SER A 101 -2.47 12.80 -2.59
C SER A 101 -3.51 13.41 -3.53
N LEU A 102 -4.39 14.30 -3.04
CA LEU A 102 -5.32 15.08 -3.83
C LEU A 102 -4.59 16.03 -4.78
N ASP A 103 -3.60 16.75 -4.26
CA ASP A 103 -2.80 17.69 -5.06
C ASP A 103 -2.10 16.93 -6.19
N LEU A 104 -1.58 15.72 -5.92
CA LEU A 104 -0.94 14.88 -6.92
C LEU A 104 -1.91 14.26 -7.94
N ILE A 105 -3.02 13.63 -7.51
CA ILE A 105 -3.95 12.98 -8.45
C ILE A 105 -4.62 13.98 -9.40
N ARG A 106 -4.75 15.24 -8.98
CA ARG A 106 -5.25 16.32 -9.84
C ARG A 106 -4.33 16.62 -11.01
N THR A 107 -3.02 16.45 -10.85
CA THR A 107 -2.05 16.67 -11.94
C THR A 107 -1.93 15.50 -12.92
N ILE A 108 -2.55 14.36 -12.63
CA ILE A 108 -2.51 13.15 -13.48
C ILE A 108 -3.81 13.09 -14.27
N ALA A 109 -3.71 13.07 -15.59
CA ALA A 109 -4.89 13.05 -16.47
C ALA A 109 -5.45 11.63 -16.63
N GLU A 110 -6.70 11.54 -17.07
CA GLU A 110 -7.26 10.29 -17.56
C GLU A 110 -6.42 9.77 -18.75
N GLY A 111 -6.28 8.45 -18.86
CA GLY A 111 -5.37 7.80 -19.80
C GLY A 111 -3.91 7.74 -19.35
N GLU A 112 -3.50 8.49 -18.32
CA GLU A 112 -2.16 8.41 -17.73
C GLU A 112 -2.08 7.36 -16.61
N ALA A 113 -0.87 6.95 -16.26
CA ALA A 113 -0.65 5.98 -15.20
C ALA A 113 -0.35 6.60 -13.83
N VAL A 114 -0.75 5.89 -12.78
CA VAL A 114 -0.51 6.27 -11.39
C VAL A 114 -0.05 5.07 -10.56
N ALA A 115 0.84 5.34 -9.61
CA ALA A 115 1.22 4.38 -8.58
C ALA A 115 0.51 4.74 -7.25
N ILE A 116 -0.12 3.76 -6.62
CA ILE A 116 -0.82 3.93 -5.35
C ILE A 116 -0.40 2.89 -4.33
N SER A 117 -0.47 3.27 -3.07
CA SER A 117 -0.39 2.34 -1.94
C SER A 117 -1.67 2.44 -1.13
N GLY A 118 -2.30 1.32 -0.84
CA GLY A 118 -3.54 1.37 -0.08
C GLY A 118 -3.97 0.02 0.45
N ARG A 119 -4.96 0.06 1.34
CA ARG A 119 -5.53 -1.13 1.97
C ARG A 119 -6.62 -1.72 1.09
N ILE A 120 -6.57 -3.02 0.85
CA ILE A 120 -7.64 -3.74 0.16
C ILE A 120 -8.89 -3.72 1.06
N HIS A 121 -9.95 -3.09 0.60
CA HIS A 121 -11.22 -3.02 1.33
C HIS A 121 -12.15 -4.17 0.95
N THR A 122 -12.36 -4.37 -0.35
CA THR A 122 -13.15 -5.49 -0.88
C THR A 122 -12.72 -5.80 -2.31
N ILE A 123 -13.06 -7.00 -2.78
CA ILE A 123 -12.88 -7.43 -4.17
C ILE A 123 -14.25 -7.89 -4.66
N ASN A 124 -14.77 -7.22 -5.68
CA ASN A 124 -16.05 -7.56 -6.30
C ASN A 124 -15.80 -8.44 -7.53
N LYS A 125 -16.32 -9.66 -7.50
CA LYS A 125 -16.20 -10.63 -8.59
C LYS A 125 -16.99 -10.20 -9.83
N ASP A 126 -18.20 -9.68 -9.65
CA ASP A 126 -19.13 -9.40 -10.74
C ASP A 126 -18.67 -8.21 -11.58
N THR A 127 -18.06 -7.22 -10.92
CA THR A 127 -17.51 -6.02 -11.58
C THR A 127 -16.00 -6.12 -11.81
N GLN A 128 -15.36 -7.25 -11.46
CA GLN A 128 -13.91 -7.43 -11.54
C GLN A 128 -13.13 -6.24 -10.94
N THR A 129 -13.54 -5.80 -9.75
CA THR A 129 -13.03 -4.55 -9.16
C THR A 129 -12.41 -4.79 -7.79
N ILE A 130 -11.20 -4.28 -7.58
CA ILE A 130 -10.58 -4.15 -6.25
C ILE A 130 -10.85 -2.75 -5.73
N PHE A 131 -11.49 -2.66 -4.57
CA PHE A 131 -11.68 -1.39 -3.87
C PHE A 131 -10.55 -1.18 -2.87
N VAL A 132 -9.86 -0.04 -2.99
CA VAL A 132 -8.70 0.29 -2.17
C VAL A 132 -9.00 1.53 -1.32
N GLU A 133 -9.14 1.33 -0.01
CA GLU A 133 -9.39 2.39 0.97
C GLU A 133 -8.83 2.03 2.36
N PRO A 134 -8.09 2.92 3.04
CA PRO A 134 -7.60 4.22 2.55
C PRO A 134 -6.42 4.07 1.56
N VAL A 135 -6.22 5.10 0.74
CA VAL A 135 -5.18 5.15 -0.31
C VAL A 135 -4.22 6.32 -0.12
N ILE A 136 -2.99 6.14 -0.58
CA ILE A 136 -1.96 7.16 -0.77
C ILE A 136 -1.52 7.09 -2.24
N VAL A 137 -1.67 8.21 -2.93
CA VAL A 137 -1.11 8.39 -4.28
C VAL A 137 0.38 8.67 -4.14
N ARG A 138 1.22 7.84 -4.77
CA ARG A 138 2.69 7.87 -4.60
C ARG A 138 3.33 8.82 -5.60
N TYR A 139 3.09 8.59 -6.89
CA TYR A 139 3.61 9.39 -8.00
C TYR A 139 2.83 9.08 -9.29
N LYS A 140 2.97 9.96 -10.29
CA LYS A 140 2.61 9.68 -11.68
C LYS A 140 3.53 8.59 -12.23
N ASP A 141 2.98 7.47 -12.66
CA ASP A 141 3.75 6.31 -13.11
C ASP A 141 3.82 6.26 -14.65
N LYS A 142 4.54 5.27 -15.17
CA LYS A 142 4.59 4.93 -16.60
C LYS A 142 3.41 4.02 -16.94
N LEU A 143 3.02 3.97 -18.22
CA LEU A 143 1.98 3.03 -18.68
C LEU A 143 2.43 1.57 -18.70
N ALA A 144 3.74 1.33 -18.68
CA ALA A 144 4.34 0.00 -18.70
C ALA A 144 5.75 0.04 -18.09
N PRO A 145 6.24 -1.08 -17.54
CA PRO A 145 7.63 -1.20 -17.12
C PRO A 145 8.59 -0.98 -18.29
N LYS A 146 9.77 -0.39 -18.02
CA LYS A 146 10.85 -0.34 -19.01
C LYS A 146 11.57 -1.69 -19.03
N LEU A 147 11.46 -2.42 -20.14
CA LEU A 147 12.20 -3.66 -20.37
C LEU A 147 13.70 -3.45 -20.10
N GLY A 148 14.25 -4.24 -19.16
CA GLY A 148 15.67 -4.25 -18.80
C GLY A 148 16.20 -3.02 -18.03
N LYS A 149 15.32 -2.13 -17.53
CA LYS A 149 15.75 -0.91 -16.79
C LYS A 149 15.04 -0.68 -15.45
N GLU A 150 14.05 -1.50 -15.08
CA GLU A 150 13.52 -1.48 -13.71
C GLU A 150 14.39 -2.44 -12.90
N LEU A 151 15.01 -1.94 -11.82
CA LEU A 151 15.87 -2.77 -10.98
C LEU A 151 15.02 -3.85 -10.34
N MET A 152 15.55 -5.07 -10.19
CA MET A 152 14.83 -6.15 -9.50
C MET A 152 14.39 -5.75 -8.10
N GLU A 153 15.07 -4.80 -7.44
CA GLU A 153 14.66 -4.26 -6.13
C GLU A 153 13.41 -3.38 -6.15
N GLU A 154 13.03 -2.84 -7.31
CA GLU A 154 11.80 -2.05 -7.52
C GLU A 154 10.58 -2.95 -7.81
N VAL A 155 10.83 -4.24 -8.11
CA VAL A 155 9.83 -5.23 -8.55
C VAL A 155 9.68 -6.37 -7.53
N ASP A 156 10.81 -6.88 -7.03
CA ASP A 156 10.89 -7.92 -5.99
C ASP A 156 11.57 -7.34 -4.73
N PRO A 157 10.80 -7.17 -3.64
CA PRO A 157 11.34 -6.67 -2.39
C PRO A 157 12.24 -7.68 -1.63
N ASN A 158 12.41 -8.93 -2.13
CA ASN A 158 13.41 -9.90 -1.64
C ASN A 158 14.72 -9.90 -2.45
N ALA A 159 14.88 -9.00 -3.42
CA ALA A 159 16.08 -8.94 -4.24
C ALA A 159 17.34 -8.71 -3.38
N ILE A 160 18.26 -9.69 -3.41
CA ILE A 160 19.53 -9.65 -2.68
C ILE A 160 20.41 -8.57 -3.32
N LYS A 161 20.84 -7.59 -2.51
CA LYS A 161 21.81 -6.58 -2.93
C LYS A 161 23.16 -7.25 -3.18
N VAL A 162 23.61 -7.32 -4.42
CA VAL A 162 25.01 -7.63 -4.73
C VAL A 162 25.77 -6.30 -4.74
N PRO A 163 26.62 -5.99 -3.75
CA PRO A 163 27.43 -4.78 -3.77
C PRO A 163 28.39 -4.83 -4.96
N LYS A 164 28.56 -3.67 -5.62
CA LYS A 164 29.61 -3.46 -6.64
C LYS A 164 30.96 -3.25 -5.98
#